data_AF-A0A9R0S1C2-F1
#
_entry.id   AF-A0A9R0S1C2-F1
#
_cell.length_a   1.000
_cell.length_b   1.000
_cell.length_c   1.000
_cell.angle_alpha   90.00
_cell.angle_beta   90.00
_cell.angle_gamma   90.00
#
_symmetry.space_group_name_H-M   'P 1'
#
loop_
_entity.id
_entity.type
_entity.pdbx_description
1 polymer ?
#
loop_
_entity_poly.entity_id
_entity_poly.type
_entity_poly.pdbx_seq_one_letter_code
_entity_poly.pdbx_strand_id
1 'polypeptide(L)'
;MLILSISGARKLAESSPEKNDARKQLLEMMGHRSHIDNSVELIGDLLFGFADGPMVLKTVRPAGEPLADDWSCLKSTVRAFESQCGSLAQYGMKHMRSFANICNAGILPEAMVKMAAQACTSIPTNPWSATHNGFSA
;
A
#
# COMPACT_ATOMS: atom_id res chain seq x y z
N MET A 1 1.98 -6.42 14.99
CA MET A 1 2.27 -7.64 14.18
C MET A 1 3.77 -7.83 13.92
N LEU A 2 4.48 -6.88 13.28
CA LEU A 2 5.92 -7.01 13.00
C LEU A 2 6.80 -7.31 14.25
N ILE A 3 6.53 -6.63 15.37
CA ILE A 3 7.24 -6.85 16.66
C ILE A 3 7.03 -8.28 17.17
N LEU A 4 5.81 -8.84 17.00
CA LEU A 4 5.51 -10.21 17.41
C LEU A 4 6.30 -11.21 16.56
N SER A 5 6.34 -11.02 15.24
CA SER A 5 7.11 -11.87 14.32
C SER A 5 8.62 -11.84 14.61
N ILE A 6 9.19 -10.66 14.89
CA ILE A 6 10.60 -10.52 15.27
C ILE A 6 10.89 -11.22 16.60
N SER A 7 10.00 -11.08 17.59
CA SER A 7 10.16 -11.72 18.90
C SER A 7 10.07 -13.26 18.82
N GLY A 8 9.22 -13.79 17.93
CA GLY A 8 9.12 -15.22 17.65
C GLY A 8 10.38 -15.78 16.98
N ALA A 9 10.88 -15.10 15.94
CA ALA A 9 12.09 -15.54 15.23
C ALA A 9 13.36 -15.56 16.11
N ARG A 10 13.49 -14.62 17.07
CA ARG A 10 14.64 -14.58 17.99
C ARG A 10 14.68 -15.74 19.00
N LYS A 11 13.53 -16.33 19.34
CA LYS A 11 13.41 -17.38 20.37
C LYS A 11 13.74 -18.79 19.85
N LEU A 12 13.91 -18.99 18.55
CA LEU A 12 14.10 -20.30 17.93
C LEU A 12 15.58 -20.62 17.70
N ALA A 13 15.93 -21.92 17.75
CA ALA A 13 17.27 -22.42 17.46
C ALA A 13 17.70 -22.05 16.04
N GLU A 14 18.97 -21.68 15.85
CA GLU A 14 19.45 -20.94 14.68
C GLU A 14 19.25 -21.63 13.33
N SER A 15 19.15 -22.95 13.33
CA SER A 15 18.94 -23.78 12.13
C SER A 15 17.61 -24.54 12.12
N SER A 16 16.66 -24.24 13.03
CA SER A 16 15.41 -24.99 13.08
C SER A 16 14.51 -24.64 11.87
N PRO A 17 13.76 -25.61 11.31
CA PRO A 17 12.79 -25.35 10.24
C PRO A 17 11.81 -24.23 10.58
N GLU A 18 11.35 -24.19 11.84
CA GLU A 18 10.41 -23.18 12.34
C GLU A 18 11.02 -21.78 12.33
N LYS A 19 12.33 -21.64 12.60
CA LYS A 19 13.02 -20.35 12.52
C LYS A 19 13.16 -19.88 11.08
N ASN A 20 13.44 -20.80 10.16
CA ASN A 20 13.53 -20.50 8.73
C ASN A 20 12.17 -20.03 8.19
N ASP A 21 11.09 -20.70 8.59
CA ASP A 21 9.72 -20.29 8.22
C ASP A 21 9.34 -18.93 8.84
N ALA A 22 9.63 -18.72 10.12
CA ALA A 22 9.39 -17.44 10.79
C ALA A 22 10.19 -16.30 10.14
N ARG A 23 11.45 -16.57 9.73
CA ARG A 23 12.30 -15.62 9.00
C ARG A 23 11.73 -15.32 7.62
N LYS A 24 11.28 -16.34 6.88
CA LYS A 24 10.63 -16.19 5.57
C LYS A 24 9.38 -15.31 5.68
N GLN A 25 8.49 -15.61 6.62
CA GLN A 25 7.27 -14.81 6.84
C GLN A 25 7.59 -13.35 7.20
N LEU A 26 8.62 -13.11 8.01
CA LEU A 26 9.08 -11.76 8.33
C LEU A 26 9.57 -11.02 7.08
N LEU A 27 10.39 -11.67 6.26
CA LEU A 27 10.89 -11.08 5.01
C LEU A 27 9.77 -10.80 4.01
N GLU A 28 8.81 -11.71 3.85
CA GLU A 28 7.62 -11.51 3.00
C GLU A 28 6.77 -10.33 3.50
N MET A 29 6.54 -10.23 4.81
CA MET A 29 5.81 -9.11 5.40
C MET A 29 6.56 -7.78 5.19
N MET A 30 7.88 -7.74 5.41
CA MET A 30 8.68 -6.53 5.20
C MET A 30 8.73 -6.14 3.72
N GLY A 31 8.88 -7.12 2.83
CA GLY A 31 8.86 -6.92 1.39
C GLY A 31 7.53 -6.33 0.93
N HIS A 32 6.42 -6.88 1.39
CA HIS A 32 5.09 -6.34 1.11
C HIS A 32 4.92 -4.89 1.61
N ARG A 33 5.32 -4.60 2.85
CA ARG A 33 5.23 -3.23 3.41
C ARG A 33 6.04 -2.24 2.60
N SER A 34 7.28 -2.59 2.28
CA SER A 34 8.18 -1.78 1.47
C SER A 34 7.61 -1.53 0.08
N HIS A 35 7.10 -2.59 -0.57
CA HIS A 35 6.41 -2.47 -1.86
C HIS A 35 5.27 -1.47 -1.80
N ILE A 36 4.33 -1.62 -0.86
CA ILE A 36 3.17 -0.73 -0.76
C ILE A 36 3.59 0.72 -0.47
N ASP A 37 4.53 0.94 0.46
CA ASP A 37 5.01 2.30 0.78
C ASP A 37 5.67 2.96 -0.44
N ASN A 38 6.59 2.27 -1.12
CA ASN A 38 7.31 2.79 -2.28
C ASN A 38 6.38 3.02 -3.48
N SER A 39 5.42 2.12 -3.72
CA SER A 39 4.48 2.26 -4.83
C SER A 39 3.56 3.47 -4.64
N VAL A 40 3.03 3.70 -3.43
CA VAL A 40 2.18 4.87 -3.15
C VAL A 40 2.97 6.17 -3.29
N GLU A 41 4.21 6.21 -2.79
CA GLU A 41 5.09 7.37 -2.92
C GLU A 41 5.39 7.69 -4.39
N LEU A 42 5.84 6.69 -5.16
CA LEU A 42 6.15 6.85 -6.57
C LEU A 42 4.92 7.27 -7.40
N ILE A 43 3.73 6.75 -7.10
CA ILE A 43 2.49 7.20 -7.76
C ILE A 43 2.20 8.67 -7.46
N GLY A 44 2.43 9.13 -6.22
CA GLY A 44 2.34 10.54 -5.87
C GLY A 44 3.28 11.41 -6.69
N ASP A 45 4.53 10.99 -6.82
CA ASP A 45 5.54 11.69 -7.62
C ASP A 45 5.18 11.71 -9.12
N LEU A 46 4.63 10.62 -9.64
CA LEU A 46 4.19 10.54 -11.03
C LEU A 46 2.95 11.41 -11.32
N LEU A 47 2.05 11.56 -10.35
CA LEU A 47 0.83 12.37 -10.49
C LEU A 47 1.07 13.87 -10.30
N PHE A 48 1.91 14.24 -9.32
CA PHE A 48 2.03 15.62 -8.85
C PHE A 48 3.47 16.16 -8.92
N GLY A 49 4.45 15.34 -9.28
CA GLY A 49 5.87 15.68 -9.27
C GLY A 49 6.54 15.43 -7.91
N PHE A 50 7.86 15.28 -7.91
CA PHE A 50 8.66 14.95 -6.72
C PHE A 50 8.60 15.97 -5.58
N ALA A 51 8.30 17.24 -5.89
CA ALA A 51 8.17 18.29 -4.88
C ALA A 51 6.80 18.23 -4.20
N ASP A 52 5.73 18.19 -4.99
CA ASP A 52 4.36 18.34 -4.49
C ASP A 52 3.71 17.01 -4.13
N GLY A 53 4.13 15.89 -4.74
CA GLY A 53 3.62 14.54 -4.48
C GLY A 53 3.57 14.21 -3.00
N PRO A 54 4.71 14.25 -2.27
CA PRO A 54 4.73 13.99 -0.84
C PRO A 54 3.84 14.94 -0.02
N MET A 55 3.69 16.21 -0.45
CA MET A 55 2.86 17.21 0.23
C MET A 55 1.37 16.89 0.06
N VAL A 56 0.93 16.62 -1.17
CA VAL A 56 -0.46 16.24 -1.50
C VAL A 56 -0.84 14.96 -0.77
N LEU A 57 -0.03 13.90 -0.90
CA LEU A 57 -0.36 12.60 -0.29
C LEU A 57 -0.47 12.67 1.24
N LYS A 58 0.34 13.49 1.91
CA LYS A 58 0.37 13.59 3.38
C LYS A 58 -0.56 14.66 3.95
N THR A 59 -1.26 15.41 3.09
CA THR A 59 -2.14 16.49 3.53
C THR A 59 -3.18 15.98 4.54
N VAL A 60 -3.32 16.71 5.64
CA VAL A 60 -4.34 16.47 6.67
C VAL A 60 -5.34 17.60 6.59
N ARG A 61 -6.61 17.26 6.34
CA ARG A 61 -7.69 18.24 6.28
C ARG A 61 -8.00 18.82 7.66
N PRO A 62 -8.54 20.05 7.73
CA PRO A 62 -9.02 20.64 8.97
C PRO A 62 -9.96 19.71 9.75
N ALA A 63 -9.93 19.80 11.07
CA ALA A 63 -10.82 19.02 11.92
C ALA A 63 -12.29 19.35 11.60
N GLY A 64 -13.11 18.30 11.45
CA GLY A 64 -14.52 18.43 11.09
C GLY A 64 -14.80 18.23 9.59
N GLU A 65 -13.78 18.25 8.73
CA GLU A 65 -13.94 17.90 7.32
C GLU A 65 -13.90 16.38 7.09
N PRO A 66 -14.64 15.87 6.09
CA PRO A 66 -14.57 14.46 5.72
C PRO A 66 -13.20 14.11 5.12
N LEU A 67 -12.80 12.83 5.24
CA LEU A 67 -11.53 12.36 4.67
C LEU A 67 -11.49 12.53 3.14
N ALA A 68 -12.57 12.15 2.47
CA ALA A 68 -12.76 12.24 1.03
C ALA A 68 -14.06 12.98 0.72
N ASP A 69 -14.04 13.81 -0.32
CA ASP A 69 -15.26 14.45 -0.84
C ASP A 69 -16.07 13.46 -1.69
N ASP A 70 -15.39 12.58 -2.45
CA ASP A 70 -15.99 11.52 -3.25
C ASP A 70 -15.53 10.13 -2.79
N TRP A 71 -16.42 9.43 -2.08
CA TRP A 71 -16.20 8.06 -1.62
C TRP A 71 -16.20 7.03 -2.76
N SER A 72 -16.88 7.30 -3.87
CA SER A 72 -16.84 6.46 -5.07
C SER A 72 -15.48 6.54 -5.73
N CYS A 73 -14.91 7.76 -5.85
CA CYS A 73 -13.54 7.95 -6.30
C CYS A 73 -12.55 7.19 -5.41
N LEU A 74 -12.68 7.29 -4.08
CA LEU A 74 -11.78 6.61 -3.16
C LEU A 74 -11.77 5.09 -3.39
N LYS A 75 -12.96 4.47 -3.46
CA LYS A 75 -13.07 3.02 -3.70
C LYS A 75 -12.51 2.61 -5.04
N SER A 76 -12.82 3.35 -6.10
CA SER A 76 -12.33 3.07 -7.46
C SER A 76 -10.82 3.25 -7.56
N THR A 77 -10.26 4.25 -6.90
CA THR A 77 -8.81 4.48 -6.82
C THR A 77 -8.09 3.36 -6.07
N VAL A 78 -8.65 2.87 -4.96
CA VAL A 78 -8.12 1.72 -4.24
C VAL A 78 -8.13 0.46 -5.11
N ARG A 79 -9.24 0.18 -5.80
CA ARG A 79 -9.34 -0.96 -6.73
C ARG A 79 -8.35 -0.85 -7.89
N ALA A 80 -8.21 0.36 -8.45
CA ALA A 80 -7.26 0.64 -9.52
C ALA A 80 -5.82 0.35 -9.08
N PHE A 81 -5.43 0.84 -7.89
CA PHE A 81 -4.13 0.53 -7.29
C PHE A 81 -3.94 -0.98 -7.10
N GLU A 82 -4.87 -1.66 -6.43
CA GLU A 82 -4.73 -3.08 -6.12
C GLU A 82 -4.72 -3.98 -7.37
N SER A 83 -5.33 -3.53 -8.47
CA SER A 83 -5.28 -4.25 -9.76
C SER A 83 -3.88 -4.29 -10.39
N GLN A 84 -3.04 -3.29 -10.10
CA GLN A 84 -1.69 -3.16 -10.68
C GLN A 84 -0.59 -3.52 -9.66
N CYS A 85 -0.81 -3.19 -8.39
CA CYS A 85 0.19 -3.28 -7.33
C CYS A 85 -0.04 -4.45 -6.36
N GLY A 86 -1.17 -5.13 -6.45
CA GLY A 86 -1.57 -6.19 -5.51
C GLY A 86 -2.31 -5.66 -4.29
N SER A 87 -2.76 -6.58 -3.42
CA SER A 87 -3.58 -6.23 -2.25
C SER A 87 -2.85 -5.26 -1.32
N LEU A 88 -3.61 -4.34 -0.69
CA LEU A 88 -3.11 -3.50 0.39
C LEU A 88 -2.92 -4.26 1.71
N ALA A 89 -3.63 -5.38 1.88
CA ALA A 89 -3.80 -6.05 3.17
C ALA A 89 -4.15 -5.07 4.30
N GLN A 90 -4.02 -5.51 5.56
CA GLN A 90 -4.25 -4.63 6.71
C GLN A 90 -3.23 -3.49 6.83
N TYR A 91 -2.00 -3.70 6.34
CA TYR A 91 -0.95 -2.69 6.46
C TYR A 91 -1.20 -1.49 5.55
N GLY A 92 -1.53 -1.73 4.29
CA GLY A 92 -1.70 -0.69 3.27
C GLY A 92 -2.88 0.24 3.52
N MET A 93 -3.83 -0.13 4.41
CA MET A 93 -4.90 0.76 4.85
C MET A 93 -4.39 2.06 5.51
N LYS A 94 -3.13 2.10 5.95
CA LYS A 94 -2.48 3.36 6.37
C LYS A 94 -2.49 4.44 5.29
N HIS A 95 -2.56 4.05 4.01
CA HIS A 95 -2.50 4.94 2.84
C HIS A 95 -3.87 5.41 2.37
N MET A 96 -4.96 5.10 3.09
CA MET A 96 -6.31 5.56 2.70
C MET A 96 -6.41 7.08 2.60
N ARG A 97 -5.68 7.81 3.45
CA ARG A 97 -5.61 9.28 3.35
C ARG A 97 -4.92 9.71 2.06
N SER A 98 -3.84 9.05 1.66
CA SER A 98 -3.14 9.32 0.40
C SER A 98 -4.08 9.16 -0.79
N PHE A 99 -4.84 8.06 -0.86
CA PHE A 99 -5.83 7.86 -1.92
C PHE A 99 -6.99 8.85 -1.87
N ALA A 100 -7.43 9.23 -0.67
CA ALA A 100 -8.45 10.27 -0.52
C ALA A 100 -7.94 11.63 -1.03
N ASN A 101 -6.70 11.99 -0.72
CA ASN A 101 -6.10 13.24 -1.18
C ASN A 101 -5.94 13.27 -2.71
N ILE A 102 -5.64 12.13 -3.34
CA ILE A 102 -5.65 12.00 -4.81
C ILE A 102 -7.04 12.33 -5.38
N CYS A 103 -8.10 11.79 -4.77
CA CYS A 103 -9.47 12.10 -5.17
C CYS A 103 -9.86 13.56 -4.92
N ASN A 104 -9.49 14.12 -3.76
CA ASN A 104 -9.76 15.51 -3.41
C ASN A 104 -9.00 16.49 -4.34
N ALA A 105 -7.88 16.06 -4.93
CA ALA A 105 -7.14 16.81 -5.95
C ALA A 105 -7.76 16.69 -7.36
N GLY A 106 -8.90 15.99 -7.52
CA GLY A 106 -9.61 15.85 -8.79
C GLY A 106 -9.02 14.82 -9.75
N ILE A 107 -8.14 13.92 -9.26
CA ILE A 107 -7.56 12.86 -10.09
C ILE A 107 -8.57 11.73 -10.26
N LEU A 108 -8.79 11.34 -11.52
CA LEU A 108 -9.69 10.24 -11.86
C LEU A 108 -9.02 8.87 -11.72
N PRO A 109 -9.77 7.80 -11.37
CA PRO A 109 -9.22 6.44 -11.20
C PRO A 109 -8.46 5.89 -12.42
N GLU A 110 -8.76 6.35 -13.63
CA GLU A 110 -8.07 5.94 -14.86
C GLU A 110 -6.61 6.40 -14.87
N ALA A 111 -6.31 7.56 -14.27
CA ALA A 111 -4.94 8.03 -14.08
C ALA A 111 -4.21 7.14 -13.05
N MET A 112 -4.90 6.72 -11.99
CA MET A 112 -4.35 5.78 -11.00
C MET A 112 -3.94 4.46 -11.66
N VAL A 113 -4.75 3.87 -12.55
CA VAL A 113 -4.36 2.64 -13.29
C VAL A 113 -3.05 2.85 -14.06
N LYS A 114 -2.92 3.95 -14.80
CA LYS A 114 -1.74 4.24 -15.61
C LYS A 114 -0.49 4.46 -14.77
N MET A 115 -0.59 5.21 -13.67
CA MET A 115 0.55 5.50 -12.80
C MET A 115 0.93 4.26 -11.97
N ALA A 116 -0.05 3.50 -11.50
CA ALA A 116 0.20 2.25 -10.79
C ALA A 116 0.87 1.20 -11.69
N ALA A 117 0.51 1.10 -12.97
CA ALA A 117 1.20 0.23 -13.92
C ALA A 117 2.67 0.62 -14.15
N GLN A 118 3.01 1.92 -14.03
CA GLN A 118 4.40 2.38 -14.11
C GLN A 118 5.15 2.14 -12.79
N ALA A 119 4.49 2.38 -11.66
CA ALA A 119 5.09 2.21 -10.34
C ALA A 119 5.26 0.73 -9.93
N CYS A 120 4.40 -0.15 -10.45
CA CYS A 120 4.34 -1.56 -10.11
C CYS A 120 4.55 -2.41 -11.37
N THR A 121 5.81 -2.65 -11.72
CA THR A 121 6.18 -3.48 -12.89
C THR A 121 5.78 -4.94 -12.74
N SER A 122 5.64 -5.42 -11.51
CA SER A 122 5.08 -6.73 -11.18
C SER A 122 4.44 -6.72 -9.80
N ILE A 123 3.40 -7.54 -9.62
CA ILE A 123 2.82 -7.77 -8.30
C ILE A 123 3.72 -8.75 -7.54
N PRO A 124 4.18 -8.42 -6.33
CA PRO A 124 5.02 -9.32 -5.54
C PRO A 124 4.34 -10.67 -5.31
N THR A 125 5.06 -11.75 -5.58
CA THR A 125 4.59 -13.13 -5.38
C THR A 125 4.72 -13.54 -3.91
N ASN A 126 3.88 -12.97 -3.05
CA ASN A 126 3.79 -13.33 -1.64
C ASN A 126 2.32 -13.37 -1.16
N PRO A 127 2.03 -14.03 -0.04
CA PRO A 127 0.65 -14.16 0.46
C PRO A 127 -0.03 -12.83 0.78
N TRP A 128 0.73 -11.79 1.15
CA TRP A 128 0.22 -10.49 1.57
C TRP A 128 -0.22 -9.62 0.39
N SER A 129 0.39 -9.79 -0.78
CA SER A 129 0.06 -9.05 -2.00
C SER A 129 -1.02 -9.72 -2.85
N ALA A 130 -1.50 -10.90 -2.45
CA ALA A 130 -2.42 -11.70 -3.23
C ALA A 130 -3.85 -11.12 -3.26
N THR A 131 -4.47 -11.08 -4.43
CA THR A 131 -5.81 -10.50 -4.66
C THR A 131 -6.94 -11.53 -4.72
N HIS A 132 -6.65 -12.82 -4.48
CA HIS A 132 -7.63 -13.91 -4.57
C HIS A 132 -8.77 -13.81 -3.54
N ASN A 133 -8.57 -13.08 -2.44
CA ASN A 133 -9.59 -12.82 -1.42
C ASN A 133 -10.42 -11.56 -1.71
N GLY A 134 -10.30 -11.01 -2.92
CA GLY A 134 -10.98 -9.79 -3.34
C GLY A 134 -10.16 -8.52 -3.08
N PHE A 135 -10.75 -7.39 -3.47
CA PHE A 135 -10.21 -6.05 -3.25
C PHE A 135 -10.63 -5.51 -1.89
N SER A 136 -9.83 -4.58 -1.37
CA SER A 136 -10.07 -3.91 -0.08
C SER A 136 -11.26 -2.93 -0.11
N ALA A 137 -11.77 -2.59 -1.30
CA ALA A 137 -12.87 -1.65 -1.53
C ALA A 137 -13.95 -2.23 -2.43
#